data_AF-A0A0G1U5G1-F1
#
_entry.id   AF-A0A0G1U5G1-F1
#
_cell.length_a   1.000
_cell.length_b   1.000
_cell.length_c   1.000
_cell.angle_alpha   90.00
_cell.angle_beta   90.00
_cell.angle_gamma   90.00
#
_symmetry.space_group_name_H-M   'P 1'
#
loop_
_entity.id
_entity.type
_entity.pdbx_description
1 polymer ?
#
loop_
_entity_poly.entity_id
_entity_poly.type
_entity_poly.pdbx_seq_one_letter_code
_entity_poly.pdbx_strand_id
1 'polypeptide(L)' 'MAGHSHAANVKHKKAANDKKRGKIFSKLIKAISIAARDEANPQFNPRLRTAIDTAVENQVPKEQSE' A
#
# COMPACT_ATOMS: atom_id res chain seq x y z
N MET A 1 -34.27 19.10 -0.55
CA MET A 1 -32.80 19.26 -0.64
C MET A 1 -32.17 18.16 0.20
N ALA A 2 -31.36 17.33 -0.43
CA ALA A 2 -30.85 16.09 0.15
C ALA A 2 -29.97 16.36 1.38
N GLY A 3 -30.33 15.77 2.52
CA GLY A 3 -29.48 15.61 3.68
C GLY A 3 -28.37 14.62 3.35
N HIS A 4 -27.41 15.03 2.52
CA HIS A 4 -26.22 14.26 2.23
C HIS A 4 -25.31 14.34 3.45
N SER A 5 -25.42 13.37 4.34
CA SER A 5 -24.51 13.21 5.46
C SER A 5 -23.09 13.04 4.89
N HIS A 6 -22.30 14.11 4.99
CA HIS A 6 -20.92 14.17 4.54
C HIS A 6 -20.13 12.93 5.02
N ALA A 7 -20.41 12.49 6.25
CA ALA A 7 -19.88 11.28 6.85
C ALA A 7 -20.21 9.98 6.08
N ALA A 8 -21.43 9.80 5.56
CA ALA A 8 -21.78 8.60 4.80
C ALA A 8 -21.03 8.57 3.45
N ASN A 9 -20.95 9.70 2.75
CA ASN A 9 -20.19 9.80 1.50
C ASN A 9 -18.69 9.57 1.73
N VAL A 10 -18.12 10.11 2.81
CA VAL A 10 -16.73 9.84 3.21
C VAL A 10 -16.53 8.36 3.52
N LYS A 11 -17.45 7.72 4.26
CA LYS A 11 -17.38 6.28 4.57
C LYS A 11 -17.39 5.42 3.32
N HIS A 12 -18.29 5.68 2.37
CA HIS A 12 -18.34 4.93 1.11
C HIS A 12 -17.08 5.11 0.26
N LYS A 13 -16.59 6.35 0.13
CA LYS A 13 -15.33 6.63 -0.59
C LYS A 13 -14.13 5.96 0.08
N LYS A 14 -14.05 6.03 1.41
CA LYS A 14 -12.99 5.39 2.21
C LYS A 14 -13.02 3.88 2.05
N ALA A 15 -14.19 3.24 2.18
CA ALA A 15 -14.33 1.79 2.00
C ALA A 15 -13.92 1.31 0.59
N ALA A 16 -14.24 2.08 -0.45
CA ALA A 16 -13.80 1.77 -1.82
C ALA A 16 -12.27 1.88 -1.97
N ASN A 17 -11.67 2.90 -1.36
CA ASN A 17 -10.22 3.07 -1.36
C ASN A 17 -9.51 2.00 -0.54
N ASP A 18 -10.01 1.66 0.65
CA ASP A 18 -9.47 0.60 1.50
C ASP A 18 -9.53 -0.76 0.80
N LYS A 19 -10.62 -1.05 0.07
CA LYS A 19 -10.72 -2.27 -0.75
C LYS A 19 -9.68 -2.32 -1.87
N LYS A 20 -9.36 -1.19 -2.50
CA LYS A 20 -8.30 -1.10 -3.51
C LYS A 20 -6.92 -1.29 -2.87
N ARG A 21 -6.65 -0.60 -1.76
CA ARG A 21 -5.40 -0.70 -1.00
C ARG A 21 -5.16 -2.11 -0.47
N GLY A 22 -6.19 -2.78 0.05
CA GLY A 22 -6.09 -4.16 0.54
C GLY A 22 -5.61 -5.13 -0.54
N LYS A 23 -6.12 -5.02 -1.77
CA LYS A 23 -5.67 -5.86 -2.89
C LYS A 23 -4.20 -5.61 -3.25
N ILE A 24 -3.77 -4.35 -3.24
CA ILE A 24 -2.39 -3.96 -3.54
C ILE A 24 -1.47 -4.48 -2.43
N PHE A 25 -1.86 -4.32 -1.17
CA PHE A 25 -1.11 -4.78 -0.01
C PHE A 25 -0.89 -6.29 -0.01
N SER A 26 -1.93 -7.09 -0.29
CA SER A 26 -1.78 -8.55 -0.40
C SER A 26 -0.81 -8.97 -1.51
N LYS A 27 -0.78 -8.24 -2.64
CA LYS A 27 0.17 -8.50 -3.74
C LYS A 27 1.60 -8.15 -3.34
N LEU A 28 1.79 -7.02 -2.66
CA LEU A 28 3.09 -6.55 -2.19
C LEU A 28 3.69 -7.50 -1.15
N ILE A 29 2.92 -7.92 -0.14
CA ILE A 29 3.36 -8.93 0.83
C ILE A 29 3.81 -10.19 0.11
N LYS A 30 2.98 -10.70 -0.82
CA LYS A 30 3.34 -11.92 -1.57
C LYS A 30 4.62 -11.73 -2.39
N ALA A 31 4.82 -10.58 -3.00
CA ALA A 31 6.03 -10.26 -3.75
C ALA A 31 7.28 -10.20 -2.87
N ILE A 32 7.20 -9.53 -1.71
CA ILE A 32 8.27 -9.46 -0.71
C ILE A 32 8.58 -10.86 -0.17
N SER A 33 7.57 -11.64 0.21
CA SER A 33 7.75 -13.00 0.72
C SER A 33 8.37 -13.94 -0.31
N ILE A 34 8.06 -13.79 -1.60
CA ILE A 34 8.70 -14.60 -2.65
C ILE A 34 10.15 -14.14 -2.86
N ALA A 35 10.41 -12.84 -2.91
CA ALA A 35 11.75 -12.31 -3.10
C ALA A 35 12.69 -12.66 -1.94
N ALA A 36 12.18 -12.60 -0.70
CA ALA A 36 12.94 -12.92 0.50
C ALA A 36 13.26 -14.41 0.69
N ARG A 37 12.67 -15.32 -0.11
CA ARG A 37 12.97 -16.76 -0.05
C ARG A 37 14.31 -17.12 -0.67
N ASP A 38 14.75 -16.38 -1.68
CA ASP A 38 16.07 -16.57 -2.29
C ASP A 38 17.15 -15.93 -1.44
N GLU A 39 17.00 -14.64 -1.13
CA GLU A 39 17.96 -13.87 -0.35
C GLU A 39 17.20 -12.84 0.48
N ALA A 40 17.33 -12.94 1.80
CA ALA A 40 16.58 -12.15 2.76
C ALA A 40 17.16 -10.73 2.93
N ASN A 41 18.39 -10.49 2.45
CA ASN A 41 19.02 -9.19 2.55
C ASN A 41 18.73 -8.30 1.33
N PRO A 42 18.06 -7.14 1.50
CA PRO A 42 17.74 -6.22 0.40
C PRO A 42 18.96 -5.63 -0.32
N GLN A 43 20.16 -5.63 0.29
CA GLN A 43 21.38 -5.18 -0.37
C GLN A 43 21.86 -6.15 -1.45
N PHE A 44 21.64 -7.45 -1.25
CA PHE A 44 22.04 -8.50 -2.17
C PHE A 44 20.89 -8.95 -3.09
N ASN A 45 19.68 -8.42 -2.86
CA ASN A 45 18.49 -8.75 -3.63
C ASN A 45 17.76 -7.47 -4.12
N PRO A 46 18.04 -6.99 -5.35
CA PRO A 46 17.40 -5.79 -5.89
C PRO A 46 15.88 -5.94 -6.07
N ARG A 47 15.38 -7.18 -6.24
CA ARG A 47 13.94 -7.47 -6.33
C ARG A 47 13.25 -7.31 -4.98
N LEU A 48 13.92 -7.69 -3.89
CA LEU A 48 13.42 -7.47 -2.53
C LEU A 48 13.42 -5.98 -2.19
N ARG A 49 14.49 -5.26 -2.54
CA ARG A 49 14.59 -3.80 -2.33
C ARG A 49 13.45 -3.03 -3.01
N THR A 50 13.26 -3.25 -4.31
CA THR A 50 12.17 -2.61 -5.07
C THR A 50 10.78 -2.95 -4.54
N ALA A 51 10.57 -4.20 -4.11
CA ALA A 51 9.30 -4.62 -3.50
C ALA A 51 9.04 -3.93 -2.15
N ILE A 52 10.08 -3.74 -1.34
CA ILE A 52 10.02 -2.99 -0.08
C ILE A 52 9.75 -1.49 -0.34
N ASP A 53 10.49 -0.88 -1.26
CA ASP A 53 10.32 0.54 -1.62
C ASP A 53 8.90 0.82 -2.10
N THR A 54 8.38 -0.03 -3.00
CA THR A 54 6.99 0.07 -3.47
C THR A 54 5.99 -0.10 -2.33
N ALA A 55 6.27 -0.99 -1.36
CA ALA A 55 5.39 -1.18 -0.21
C ALA A 55 5.37 0.03 0.73
N VAL A 56 6.51 0.67 0.95
CA VAL A 56 6.64 1.91 1.73
C VAL A 56 5.90 3.06 1.05
N GLU A 57 6.05 3.22 -0.28
CA GLU A 57 5.33 4.23 -1.06
C GLU A 57 3.80 4.07 -1.00
N ASN A 58 3.30 2.83 -0.89
CA ASN A 58 1.87 2.56 -0.77
C ASN A 58 1.32 2.71 0.67
N GLN A 59 2.19 2.78 1.67
CA GLN A 59 1.84 2.89 3.09
C GLN A 59 2.06 4.27 3.70
N VAL A 60 2.85 5.14 3.07
CA VAL A 60 3.14 6.48 3.57
C VAL A 60 2.70 7.51 2.53
N PRO A 61 1.73 8.42 2.82
CA PRO A 61 1.78 9.72 2.18
C PRO A 61 3.10 10.33 2.67
N LYS A 62 4.13 10.25 1.82
CA LYS A 62 5.40 10.93 2.06
C LYS A 62 5.01 12.39 2.12
N GLU A 63 4.88 12.91 3.34
CA GLU A 63 4.74 14.33 3.59
C GLU A 63 5.81 15.01 2.74
N GLN A 64 5.35 15.78 1.77
CA GLN A 64 6.24 16.58 0.97
C GLN A 64 6.88 17.59 1.91
N SER A 65 8.20 17.55 1.97
CA SER A 65 9.09 18.70 2.07
C SER A 65 8.50 19.92 2.80
N GLU A 66 8.91 20.12 4.04
CA GLU A 66 9.40 21.40 4.60
C GLU A 66 10.34 21.10 5.80
#